data_AF-A0A519QBQ4-F1
#
_entry.id   AF-A0A519QBQ4-F1
#
_cell.length_a   1.000
_cell.length_b   1.000
_cell.length_c   1.000
_cell.angle_alpha   90.00
_cell.angle_beta   90.00
_cell.angle_gamma   90.00
#
_symmetry.space_group_name_H-M   'P 1'
#
loop_
_entity.id
_entity.type
_entity.pdbx_description
1 polymer ?
#
loop_
_entity_poly.entity_id
_entity_poly.type
_entity_poly.pdbx_seq_one_letter_code
_entity_poly.pdbx_strand_id
1 'polypeptide(L)'
;IKHAGMPWELGLSEAHQVLSLNGLRGHVRLRTDGGIKTGRDVVVAAMLGAEEFGIGTASLIAVGCLMVRQCHSNTCPVGVCVQDERLRAMFTGTADKVVNLFSFIAEETREVLASLGLRSLDEAVGRTDLLKQISRGSEHLDDLDLNPLLVRVGEGDVRQAPDAPRNAVPDALDARIVLDAEPFLERREKMQLTYSVANTQRSIGTRLSSHIVRKYGSDLPDGHLTLNLRGAGGQSLAAWGMKGLRIILDGEANDYVGKGLSGAEIIVRPPSWAAGAAVIGNTCLYGATSGKLFAAGAAGERFAVRNSGATAVVEGVGAHGCEYMTGGAVVVLGTTGWNFGAGMSGGEAFIHDPEGTAHQRLSDASVITGVVMGEAGQRLQDLVTRHAAETGSPLARRLLETWPVAVTHFRHVLPREEATAVKAKRA
;
A
#
# COMPACT_ATOMS: atom_id res chain seq x y z
N ILE A 1 -14.11 7.34 17.59
CA ILE A 1 -13.62 8.73 17.81
C ILE A 1 -13.48 9.06 19.29
N LYS A 2 -14.46 8.73 20.17
CA LYS A 2 -14.43 9.18 21.58
C LYS A 2 -13.56 8.35 22.54
N HIS A 3 -13.27 7.09 22.21
CA HIS A 3 -12.71 6.12 23.18
C HIS A 3 -11.44 5.39 22.70
N ALA A 4 -10.78 5.87 21.65
CA ALA A 4 -9.57 5.26 21.12
C ALA A 4 -8.56 6.36 20.75
N GLY A 5 -7.29 6.15 21.13
CA GLY A 5 -6.22 7.14 21.03
C GLY A 5 -5.92 7.80 22.38
N MET A 6 -4.74 8.42 22.46
CA MET A 6 -4.27 9.19 23.61
C MET A 6 -3.87 10.61 23.17
N PRO A 7 -3.77 11.59 24.08
CA PRO A 7 -3.24 12.91 23.76
C PRO A 7 -1.85 12.82 23.12
N TRP A 8 -1.59 13.67 22.13
CA TRP A 8 -0.32 13.65 21.40
C TRP A 8 0.84 14.05 22.31
N GLU A 9 0.60 14.82 23.37
CA GLU A 9 1.60 15.23 24.36
C GLU A 9 2.27 14.01 25.02
N LEU A 10 1.48 12.96 25.32
CA LEU A 10 1.99 11.71 25.89
C LEU A 10 2.86 10.96 24.88
N GLY A 11 2.31 10.66 23.71
CA GLY A 11 3.00 9.86 22.70
C GLY A 11 4.22 10.55 22.09
N LEU A 12 4.16 11.88 21.91
CA LEU A 12 5.27 12.67 21.36
C LEU A 12 6.46 12.71 22.33
N SER A 13 6.20 13.02 23.60
CA SER A 13 7.25 13.07 24.62
C SER A 13 7.87 11.69 24.83
N GLU A 14 7.07 10.62 24.91
CA GLU A 14 7.56 9.24 24.99
C GLU A 14 8.46 8.89 23.78
N ALA A 15 8.00 9.17 22.55
CA ALA A 15 8.80 8.92 21.36
C ALA A 15 10.12 9.70 21.39
N HIS A 16 10.09 10.99 21.74
CA HIS A 16 11.29 11.82 21.88
C HIS A 16 12.26 11.23 22.91
N GLN A 17 11.78 10.92 24.11
CA GLN A 17 12.58 10.40 25.22
C GLN A 17 13.18 9.03 24.89
N VAL A 18 12.38 8.07 24.40
CA VAL A 18 12.84 6.72 24.09
C VAL A 18 13.84 6.71 22.95
N LEU A 19 13.62 7.50 21.89
CA LEU A 19 14.59 7.63 20.80
C LEU A 19 15.90 8.25 21.28
N SER A 20 15.84 9.26 22.14
CA SER A 20 17.04 9.88 22.72
C SER A 20 17.80 8.91 23.62
N LEU A 21 17.10 8.14 24.47
CA LEU A 21 17.70 7.12 25.35
C LEU A 21 18.50 6.06 24.57
N ASN A 22 18.04 5.73 23.37
CA ASN A 22 18.66 4.70 22.53
C ASN A 22 19.66 5.27 21.51
N GLY A 23 19.95 6.58 21.54
CA GLY A 23 20.82 7.22 20.55
C GLY A 23 20.23 7.23 19.13
N LEU A 24 18.92 7.05 18.99
CA LEU A 24 18.22 6.97 17.70
C LEU A 24 17.54 8.28 17.29
N ARG A 25 17.48 9.28 18.17
CA ARG A 25 16.77 10.54 17.92
C ARG A 25 17.29 11.31 16.70
N GLY A 26 18.58 11.19 16.39
CA GLY A 26 19.19 11.78 15.20
C GLY A 26 18.84 11.09 13.89
N HIS A 27 18.20 9.92 13.89
CA HIS A 27 17.89 9.18 12.66
C HIS A 27 16.48 9.46 12.11
N VAL A 28 15.64 10.17 12.85
CA VAL A 28 14.25 10.40 12.46
C VAL A 28 13.84 11.83 12.78
N ARG A 29 12.88 12.36 12.01
CA ARG A 29 12.16 13.57 12.37
C ARG A 29 10.84 13.22 13.01
N LEU A 30 10.53 13.91 14.11
CA LEU A 30 9.26 13.74 14.79
C LEU A 30 8.25 14.76 14.26
N ARG A 31 7.14 14.25 13.72
CA ARG A 31 5.99 15.05 13.31
C ARG A 31 4.82 14.75 14.23
N THR A 32 4.07 15.78 14.62
CA THR A 32 2.85 15.61 15.41
C THR A 32 1.67 16.34 14.75
N ASP A 33 0.47 15.85 14.98
CA ASP A 33 -0.80 16.52 14.65
C ASP A 33 -1.82 16.24 15.77
N GLY A 34 -3.06 16.70 15.60
CA GLY A 34 -4.14 16.42 16.54
C GLY A 34 -4.61 17.66 17.29
N GLY A 35 -5.39 18.50 16.60
CA GLY A 35 -6.03 19.66 17.23
C GLY A 35 -5.13 20.88 17.45
N ILE A 36 -3.94 20.91 16.84
CA ILE A 36 -3.07 22.08 16.73
C ILE A 36 -3.81 23.19 15.96
N LYS A 37 -3.94 24.36 16.59
CA LYS A 37 -4.66 25.51 16.01
C LYS A 37 -3.90 26.83 16.12
N THR A 38 -2.93 26.92 17.03
CA THR A 38 -2.29 28.18 17.41
C THR A 38 -0.76 28.08 17.35
N GLY A 39 -0.09 29.22 17.30
CA GLY A 39 1.36 29.30 17.43
C GLY A 39 1.86 28.76 18.77
N ARG A 40 1.11 28.96 19.87
CA ARG A 40 1.43 28.34 21.16
C ARG A 40 1.44 26.81 21.07
N ASP A 41 0.45 26.21 20.41
CA ASP A 41 0.39 24.74 20.25
C ASP A 41 1.64 24.22 19.53
N VAL A 42 2.09 24.93 18.49
CA VAL A 42 3.32 24.63 17.75
C VAL A 42 4.55 24.69 18.67
N VAL A 43 4.69 25.75 19.47
CA VAL A 43 5.84 25.90 20.37
C VAL A 43 5.84 24.83 21.47
N VAL A 44 4.70 24.51 22.06
CA VAL A 44 4.60 23.44 23.07
C VAL A 44 4.96 22.08 22.45
N ALA A 45 4.44 21.79 21.25
CA ALA A 45 4.80 20.57 20.53
C ALA A 45 6.29 20.51 20.20
N ALA A 46 6.91 21.64 19.83
CA ALA A 46 8.35 21.72 19.62
C ALA A 46 9.12 21.39 20.90
N MET A 47 8.76 22.02 22.02
CA MET A 47 9.39 21.76 23.33
C MET A 47 9.26 20.30 23.79
N LEU A 48 8.16 19.62 23.43
CA LEU A 48 7.97 18.19 23.69
C LEU A 48 8.69 17.28 22.67
N GLY A 49 9.31 17.84 21.64
CA GLY A 49 10.27 17.15 20.78
C GLY A 49 9.92 17.07 19.29
N ALA A 50 8.80 17.64 18.84
CA ALA A 50 8.41 17.68 17.43
C ALA A 50 9.23 18.70 16.62
N GLU A 51 9.40 18.40 15.34
CA GLU A 51 10.06 19.26 14.35
C GLU A 51 9.10 19.68 13.23
N GLU A 52 8.00 18.96 13.06
CA GLU A 52 6.98 19.23 12.05
C GLU A 52 5.57 19.10 12.63
N PHE A 53 4.63 19.91 12.13
CA PHE A 53 3.31 20.10 12.72
C PHE A 53 2.21 19.95 11.65
N GLY A 54 1.35 18.95 11.81
CA GLY A 54 0.22 18.71 10.92
C GLY A 54 -1.02 19.49 11.34
N ILE A 55 -1.59 20.25 10.40
CA ILE A 55 -2.80 21.06 10.64
C ILE A 55 -3.89 20.68 9.63
N GLY A 56 -4.77 19.77 10.05
CA GLY A 56 -5.90 19.29 9.24
C GLY A 56 -7.16 20.15 9.41
N THR A 57 -7.82 20.02 10.57
CA THR A 57 -9.15 20.64 10.81
C THR A 57 -9.15 22.16 10.71
N ALA A 58 -8.13 22.86 11.25
CA ALA A 58 -8.08 24.31 11.13
C ALA A 58 -7.93 24.76 9.66
N SER A 59 -7.15 24.02 8.85
CA SER A 59 -7.06 24.24 7.41
C SER A 59 -8.41 24.02 6.70
N LEU A 60 -9.16 22.98 7.10
CA LEU A 60 -10.53 22.76 6.60
C LEU A 60 -11.48 23.92 6.98
N ILE A 61 -11.35 24.47 8.19
CA ILE A 61 -12.13 25.63 8.63
C ILE A 61 -11.75 26.88 7.84
N ALA A 62 -10.46 27.11 7.59
CA ALA A 62 -10.00 28.23 6.77
C ALA A 62 -10.58 28.19 5.34
N VAL A 63 -10.76 26.99 4.76
CA VAL A 63 -11.42 26.84 3.45
C VAL A 63 -12.96 26.81 3.51
N GLY A 64 -13.57 26.99 4.68
CA GLY A 64 -15.01 27.21 4.84
C GLY A 64 -15.78 26.15 5.63
N CYS A 65 -15.11 25.15 6.23
CA CYS A 65 -15.80 24.17 7.08
C CYS A 65 -16.48 24.84 8.29
N LEU A 66 -17.78 24.59 8.44
CA LEU A 66 -18.62 25.12 9.52
C LEU A 66 -18.73 24.18 10.73
N MET A 67 -17.93 23.10 10.77
CA MET A 67 -17.93 22.10 11.85
C MET A 67 -19.29 21.44 12.14
N VAL A 68 -20.15 21.30 11.12
CA VAL A 68 -21.49 20.66 11.23
C VAL A 68 -21.46 19.12 11.35
N ARG A 69 -20.28 18.49 11.20
CA ARG A 69 -20.04 17.03 11.42
C ARG A 69 -20.85 16.07 10.53
N GLN A 70 -21.23 16.51 9.32
CA GLN A 70 -21.95 15.71 8.33
C GLN A 70 -21.07 15.16 7.20
N CYS A 71 -19.75 15.08 7.41
CA CYS A 71 -18.81 14.66 6.36
C CYS A 71 -19.10 13.25 5.81
N HIS A 72 -19.61 12.36 6.67
CA HIS A 72 -19.99 10.98 6.32
C HIS A 72 -21.33 10.88 5.56
N SER A 73 -22.14 11.95 5.57
CA SER A 73 -23.50 11.94 5.03
C SER A 73 -23.57 12.37 3.57
N ASN A 74 -22.45 12.79 2.97
CA ASN A 74 -22.40 13.37 1.61
C ASN A 74 -23.31 14.62 1.44
N THR A 75 -23.56 15.37 2.52
CA THR A 75 -24.42 16.55 2.53
C THR A 75 -23.73 17.80 3.09
N CYS A 76 -22.42 17.94 2.87
CA CYS A 76 -21.67 19.09 3.36
C CYS A 76 -22.25 20.40 2.76
N PRO A 77 -22.74 21.35 3.59
CA PRO A 77 -23.46 22.53 3.10
C PRO A 77 -22.57 23.54 2.37
N VAL A 78 -21.26 23.37 2.48
CA VAL A 78 -20.22 24.30 2.01
C VAL A 78 -19.25 23.65 1.03
N GLY A 79 -19.58 22.48 0.48
CA GLY A 79 -18.79 21.85 -0.58
C GLY A 79 -17.42 21.28 -0.17
N VAL A 80 -17.11 21.19 1.13
CA VAL A 80 -15.78 20.75 1.61
C VAL A 80 -15.62 19.21 1.55
N CYS A 81 -16.51 18.45 2.20
CA CYS A 81 -16.44 16.98 2.24
C CYS A 81 -17.72 16.36 1.64
N VAL A 82 -17.85 16.44 0.31
CA VAL A 82 -19.03 15.98 -0.43
C VAL A 82 -18.66 15.69 -1.89
N GLN A 83 -19.29 14.69 -2.50
CA GLN A 83 -19.11 14.30 -3.90
C GLN A 83 -20.26 14.77 -4.81
N ASP A 84 -21.44 15.09 -4.24
CA ASP A 84 -22.56 15.72 -4.97
C ASP A 84 -22.13 17.03 -5.62
N GLU A 85 -22.32 17.14 -6.94
CA GLU A 85 -21.82 18.25 -7.74
C GLU A 85 -22.45 19.60 -7.37
N ARG A 86 -23.75 19.61 -7.03
CA ARG A 86 -24.47 20.82 -6.63
C ARG A 86 -23.95 21.35 -5.30
N LEU A 87 -23.65 20.46 -4.35
CA LEU A 87 -23.06 20.85 -3.07
C LEU A 87 -21.58 21.23 -3.19
N ARG A 88 -20.81 20.56 -4.07
CA ARG A 88 -19.43 20.95 -4.39
C ARG A 88 -19.34 22.35 -4.99
N ALA A 89 -20.33 22.76 -5.79
CA ALA A 89 -20.41 24.12 -6.33
C ALA A 89 -20.55 25.21 -5.23
N MET A 90 -20.91 24.85 -3.99
CA MET A 90 -20.95 25.77 -2.84
C MET A 90 -19.56 26.02 -2.21
N PHE A 91 -18.51 25.33 -2.66
CA PHE A 91 -17.15 25.50 -2.13
C PHE A 91 -16.58 26.86 -2.48
N THR A 92 -16.23 27.64 -1.46
CA THR A 92 -15.64 28.99 -1.59
C THR A 92 -14.24 29.09 -0.99
N GLY A 93 -13.62 27.95 -0.68
CA GLY A 93 -12.24 27.90 -0.19
C GLY A 93 -11.23 28.31 -1.26
N THR A 94 -10.15 28.95 -0.84
CA THR A 94 -9.05 29.37 -1.73
C THR A 94 -7.71 28.98 -1.13
N ALA A 95 -6.69 28.85 -1.99
CA ALA A 95 -5.32 28.65 -1.53
C ALA A 95 -4.87 29.79 -0.60
N ASP A 96 -5.20 31.04 -0.93
CA ASP A 96 -4.84 32.22 -0.12
C ASP A 96 -5.38 32.16 1.31
N LYS A 97 -6.59 31.62 1.52
CA LYS A 97 -7.14 31.43 2.87
C LYS A 97 -6.29 30.47 3.69
N VAL A 98 -5.76 29.42 3.07
CA VAL A 98 -4.85 28.46 3.72
C VAL A 98 -3.49 29.10 3.98
N VAL A 99 -2.93 29.81 3.00
CA VAL A 99 -1.68 30.57 3.17
C VAL A 99 -1.79 31.54 4.33
N ASN A 100 -2.87 32.33 4.41
CA ASN A 100 -3.10 33.27 5.50
C ASN A 100 -3.17 32.60 6.86
N LEU A 101 -3.86 31.45 6.98
CA LEU A 101 -3.88 30.66 8.23
C LEU A 101 -2.45 30.31 8.68
N PHE A 102 -1.65 29.73 7.79
CA PHE A 102 -0.29 29.33 8.12
C PHE A 102 0.61 30.54 8.40
N SER A 103 0.43 31.66 7.70
CA SER A 103 1.14 32.92 7.98
C SER A 103 0.83 33.45 9.38
N PHE A 104 -0.44 33.42 9.81
CA PHE A 104 -0.81 33.87 11.15
C PHE A 104 -0.27 32.94 12.25
N ILE A 105 -0.35 31.62 12.05
CA ILE A 105 0.22 30.66 13.00
C ILE A 105 1.75 30.81 13.08
N ALA A 106 2.42 31.04 11.95
CA ALA A 106 3.85 31.28 11.92
C ALA A 106 4.22 32.59 12.64
N GLU A 107 3.45 33.66 12.45
CA GLU A 107 3.67 34.93 13.16
C GLU A 107 3.49 34.77 14.66
N GLU A 108 2.39 34.15 15.11
CA GLU A 108 2.15 33.87 16.53
C GLU A 108 3.27 32.98 17.11
N THR A 109 3.74 31.98 16.35
CA THR A 109 4.88 31.14 16.74
C THR A 109 6.12 32.00 17.00
N ARG A 110 6.44 32.95 16.11
CA ARG A 110 7.58 33.87 16.28
C ARG A 110 7.41 34.77 17.51
N GLU A 111 6.21 35.29 17.75
CA GLU A 111 5.90 36.11 18.93
C GLU A 111 6.11 35.33 20.23
N VAL A 112 5.62 34.08 20.29
CA VAL A 112 5.81 33.20 21.45
C VAL A 112 7.29 32.89 21.66
N LEU A 113 8.03 32.51 20.61
CA LEU A 113 9.48 32.25 20.71
C LEU A 113 10.25 33.48 21.21
N ALA A 114 9.94 34.67 20.67
CA ALA A 114 10.55 35.91 21.09
C ALA A 114 10.29 36.22 22.57
N SER A 115 9.08 35.93 23.06
CA SER A 115 8.74 36.10 24.48
C SER A 115 9.55 35.19 25.43
N LEU A 116 10.06 34.07 24.90
CA LEU A 116 10.92 33.11 25.61
C LEU A 116 12.42 33.39 25.41
N GLY A 117 12.77 34.42 24.63
CA GLY A 117 14.14 34.76 24.29
C GLY A 117 14.80 33.83 23.25
N LEU A 118 14.00 33.01 22.56
CA LEU A 118 14.47 32.10 21.50
C LEU A 118 14.41 32.79 20.14
N ARG A 119 15.42 32.58 19.29
CA ARG A 119 15.53 33.23 17.98
C ARG A 119 14.97 32.37 16.84
N SER A 120 14.80 31.08 17.08
CA SER A 120 14.30 30.12 16.11
C SER A 120 13.48 29.03 16.77
N LEU A 121 12.64 28.35 15.98
CA LEU A 121 11.88 27.19 16.45
C LEU A 121 12.81 26.04 16.84
N ASP A 122 13.96 25.93 16.15
CA ASP A 122 14.96 24.90 16.39
C ASP A 122 15.53 24.98 17.82
N GLU A 123 15.77 26.19 18.33
CA GLU A 123 16.20 26.41 19.71
C GLU A 123 15.17 25.97 20.77
N ALA A 124 13.90 25.79 20.38
CA ALA A 124 12.84 25.34 21.27
C ALA A 124 12.70 23.81 21.30
N VAL A 125 13.18 23.08 20.30
CA VAL A 125 12.88 21.66 20.17
C VAL A 125 13.48 20.86 21.32
N GLY A 126 12.65 20.07 22.01
CA GLY A 126 13.07 19.28 23.18
C GLY A 126 13.36 20.12 24.44
N ARG A 127 13.12 21.44 24.42
CA ARG A 127 13.30 22.32 25.58
C ARG A 127 12.17 22.22 26.60
N THR A 128 11.94 21.03 27.14
CA THR A 128 10.91 20.81 28.18
C THR A 128 11.16 21.57 29.48
N ASP A 129 12.40 22.02 29.72
CA ASP A 129 12.78 22.92 30.82
C ASP A 129 12.07 24.29 30.77
N LEU A 130 11.59 24.70 29.60
CA LEU A 130 10.82 25.93 29.41
C LEU A 130 9.32 25.73 29.70
N LEU A 131 8.90 24.49 29.97
CA LEU A 131 7.54 24.15 30.34
C LEU A 131 7.45 23.90 31.84
N LYS A 132 6.41 24.45 32.46
CA LYS A 132 6.07 24.20 33.85
C LYS A 132 4.59 23.94 33.99
N GLN A 133 4.24 22.86 34.67
CA GLN A 133 2.86 22.61 35.08
C GLN A 133 2.41 23.68 36.09
N ILE A 134 1.25 24.27 35.83
CA ILE A 134 0.61 25.20 36.75
C ILE A 134 -0.65 24.54 37.31
N SER A 135 -0.70 24.36 38.63
CA SER A 135 -1.93 23.97 39.33
C SER A 135 -2.87 25.17 39.45
N ARG A 136 -4.05 25.07 38.84
CA ARG A 136 -5.14 26.06 38.94
C ARG A 136 -6.52 25.39 39.10
N GLY A 137 -6.53 24.12 39.53
CA GLY A 137 -7.75 23.34 39.71
C GLY A 137 -8.62 23.87 40.85
N SER A 138 -9.89 23.46 40.86
CA SER A 138 -10.74 23.66 42.03
C SER A 138 -10.31 22.69 43.14
N GLU A 139 -10.48 23.07 44.42
CA GLU A 139 -10.02 22.29 45.59
C GLU A 139 -10.50 20.82 45.62
N HIS A 140 -11.52 20.46 44.85
CA HIS A 140 -12.09 19.12 44.77
C HIS A 140 -11.52 18.24 43.64
N LEU A 141 -10.48 18.70 42.94
CA LEU A 141 -9.79 17.95 41.89
C LEU A 141 -8.35 17.68 42.31
N ASP A 142 -7.93 16.41 42.17
CA ASP A 142 -6.51 16.07 42.29
C ASP A 142 -5.75 16.63 41.09
N ASP A 143 -4.56 17.17 41.35
CA ASP A 143 -3.65 17.59 40.29
C ASP A 143 -3.12 16.37 39.53
N LEU A 144 -3.05 16.49 38.21
CA LEU A 144 -2.36 15.51 37.38
C LEU A 144 -0.86 15.59 37.62
N ASP A 145 -0.13 14.49 37.45
CA ASP A 145 1.33 14.52 37.37
C ASP A 145 1.77 14.64 35.91
N LEU A 146 2.23 15.83 35.50
CA LEU A 146 2.79 16.04 34.16
C LEU A 146 4.31 15.84 34.09
N ASN A 147 4.98 15.49 35.20
CA ASN A 147 6.43 15.29 35.21
C ASN A 147 6.91 14.31 34.12
N PRO A 148 6.23 13.16 33.85
CA PRO A 148 6.67 12.26 32.79
C PRO A 148 6.85 12.92 31.41
N LEU A 149 6.10 13.99 31.13
CA LEU A 149 6.20 14.74 29.86
C LEU A 149 7.38 15.70 29.83
N LEU A 150 7.82 16.14 31.01
CA LEU A 150 8.79 17.22 31.16
C LEU A 150 10.22 16.70 31.36
N VAL A 151 10.39 15.39 31.57
CA VAL A 151 11.71 14.75 31.70
C VAL A 151 12.54 15.00 30.45
N ARG A 152 13.78 15.47 30.66
CA ARG A 152 14.81 15.54 29.64
C ARG A 152 15.66 14.29 29.63
N VAL A 153 15.99 13.82 28.44
CA VAL A 153 16.84 12.67 28.22
C VAL A 153 18.08 13.10 27.44
N GLY A 154 19.26 12.81 27.98
CA GLY A 154 20.54 13.14 27.37
C GLY A 154 20.92 14.62 27.48
N GLU A 155 22.14 14.94 27.05
CA GLU A 155 22.64 16.30 26.96
C GLU A 155 22.95 16.67 25.51
N GLY A 156 22.68 17.93 25.15
CA GLY A 156 22.95 18.46 23.80
C GLY A 156 21.88 18.13 22.77
N ASP A 157 21.99 18.76 21.60
CA ASP A 157 21.12 18.52 20.47
C ASP A 157 21.68 17.41 19.59
N VAL A 158 21.00 16.26 19.57
CA VAL A 158 21.38 15.06 18.79
C VAL A 158 20.59 14.94 17.49
N ARG A 159 19.79 15.96 17.14
CA ARG A 159 18.95 15.95 15.93
C ARG A 159 19.78 16.17 14.67
N GLN A 160 19.25 15.71 13.55
CA GLN A 160 19.79 16.00 12.24
C GLN A 160 19.39 17.40 11.77
N ALA A 161 20.24 18.03 10.96
CA ALA A 161 19.92 19.30 10.33
C ALA A 161 18.64 19.21 9.46
N PRO A 162 17.89 20.32 9.29
CA PRO A 162 16.67 20.37 8.48
C PRO A 162 16.84 19.99 7.00
N ASP A 163 18.06 19.95 6.48
CA ASP A 163 18.41 19.56 5.10
C ASP A 163 19.16 18.22 5.02
N ALA A 164 19.28 17.49 6.15
CA ALA A 164 19.94 16.19 6.17
C ALA A 164 19.34 15.23 5.14
N PRO A 165 20.18 14.46 4.42
CA PRO A 165 19.68 13.48 3.47
C PRO A 165 18.86 12.42 4.20
N ARG A 166 17.89 11.82 3.50
CA ARG A 166 17.18 10.64 4.01
C ARG A 166 18.18 9.56 4.44
N ASN A 167 17.80 8.74 5.42
CA ASN A 167 18.54 7.52 5.73
C ASN A 167 18.70 6.66 4.47
N ALA A 168 19.94 6.51 4.02
CA ALA A 168 20.26 5.70 2.87
C ALA A 168 19.94 4.23 3.17
N VAL A 169 19.48 3.51 2.15
CA VAL A 169 19.23 2.08 2.23
C VAL A 169 20.25 1.36 1.34
N PRO A 170 20.69 0.15 1.72
CA PRO A 170 21.60 -0.63 0.88
C PRO A 170 21.01 -0.89 -0.51
N ASP A 171 21.90 -0.95 -1.50
CA ASP A 171 21.53 -1.41 -2.83
C ASP A 171 21.11 -2.88 -2.82
N ALA A 172 20.30 -3.25 -3.82
CA ALA A 172 19.94 -4.63 -4.14
C ALA A 172 20.48 -4.98 -5.53
N LEU A 173 20.07 -6.13 -6.07
CA LEU A 173 20.42 -6.56 -7.43
C LEU A 173 20.08 -5.49 -8.50
N ASP A 174 19.05 -4.68 -8.25
CA ASP A 174 18.65 -3.60 -9.16
C ASP A 174 19.74 -2.58 -9.45
N ALA A 175 20.68 -2.33 -8.53
CA ALA A 175 21.80 -1.43 -8.82
C ALA A 175 22.63 -1.96 -10.01
N ARG A 176 22.83 -3.28 -10.07
CA ARG A 176 23.48 -3.93 -11.20
C ARG A 176 22.59 -3.96 -12.44
N ILE A 177 21.31 -4.31 -12.27
CA ILE A 177 20.35 -4.37 -13.39
C ILE A 177 20.25 -3.02 -14.09
N VAL A 178 20.19 -1.91 -13.36
CA VAL A 178 20.09 -0.56 -13.94
C VAL A 178 21.34 -0.22 -14.76
N LEU A 179 22.54 -0.61 -14.30
CA LEU A 179 23.78 -0.43 -15.07
C LEU A 179 23.76 -1.29 -16.34
N ASP A 180 23.42 -2.56 -16.24
CA ASP A 180 23.39 -3.47 -17.39
C ASP A 180 22.26 -3.11 -18.39
N ALA A 181 21.18 -2.48 -17.91
CA ALA A 181 20.04 -2.04 -18.72
C ALA A 181 20.22 -0.62 -19.30
N GLU A 182 21.41 -0.01 -19.24
CA GLU A 182 21.67 1.30 -19.81
C GLU A 182 21.22 1.42 -21.29
N PRO A 183 21.49 0.46 -22.21
CA PRO A 183 20.98 0.54 -23.59
C PRO A 183 19.45 0.63 -23.68
N PHE A 184 18.75 -0.14 -22.84
CA PHE A 184 17.29 -0.08 -22.74
C PHE A 184 16.84 1.26 -22.18
N LEU A 185 17.47 1.75 -21.12
CA LEU A 185 17.10 3.01 -20.48
C LEU A 185 17.45 4.22 -21.34
N GLU A 186 18.56 4.24 -22.07
CA GLU A 186 19.00 5.42 -22.84
C GLU A 186 18.46 5.43 -24.26
N ARG A 187 18.43 4.27 -24.93
CA ARG A 187 18.13 4.18 -26.35
C ARG A 187 16.84 3.42 -26.66
N ARG A 188 16.09 3.03 -25.62
CA ARG A 188 14.83 2.25 -25.75
C ARG A 188 15.05 0.91 -26.47
N GLU A 189 16.26 0.34 -26.36
CA GLU A 189 16.57 -0.97 -26.94
C GLU A 189 15.78 -2.09 -26.25
N LYS A 190 15.31 -3.09 -26.99
CA LYS A 190 14.72 -4.29 -26.41
C LYS A 190 15.83 -5.17 -25.86
N MET A 191 15.75 -5.56 -24.59
CA MET A 191 16.84 -6.26 -23.90
C MET A 191 16.38 -7.47 -23.10
N GLN A 192 17.31 -8.39 -22.88
CA GLN A 192 17.15 -9.51 -21.96
C GLN A 192 18.41 -9.65 -21.09
N LEU A 193 18.23 -9.76 -19.77
CA LEU A 193 19.31 -9.90 -18.79
C LEU A 193 19.07 -11.16 -17.95
N THR A 194 20.15 -11.81 -17.49
CA THR A 194 20.06 -13.06 -16.73
C THR A 194 20.87 -12.98 -15.44
N TYR A 195 20.29 -13.38 -14.31
CA TYR A 195 20.93 -13.36 -13.00
C TYR A 195 20.61 -14.61 -12.17
N SER A 196 21.53 -15.00 -11.30
CA SER A 196 21.21 -15.91 -10.18
C SER A 196 20.73 -15.08 -8.99
N VAL A 197 19.70 -15.56 -8.29
CA VAL A 197 19.07 -14.87 -7.18
C VAL A 197 19.00 -15.71 -5.92
N ALA A 198 19.11 -15.06 -4.77
CA ALA A 198 18.96 -15.64 -3.44
C ALA A 198 17.95 -14.84 -2.61
N ASN A 199 17.38 -15.47 -1.58
CA ASN A 199 16.32 -14.89 -0.75
C ASN A 199 16.71 -13.57 -0.05
N THR A 200 18.02 -13.29 0.07
CA THR A 200 18.57 -12.06 0.64
C THR A 200 18.40 -10.85 -0.29
N GLN A 201 18.20 -11.06 -1.59
CA GLN A 201 17.98 -10.01 -2.57
C GLN A 201 16.48 -9.71 -2.65
N ARG A 202 16.10 -8.56 -2.07
CA ARG A 202 14.72 -8.09 -1.94
C ARG A 202 14.40 -7.05 -3.00
N SER A 203 13.12 -6.92 -3.33
CA SER A 203 12.59 -5.85 -4.20
C SER A 203 13.24 -5.78 -5.59
N ILE A 204 13.61 -6.95 -6.15
CA ILE A 204 14.19 -7.03 -7.50
C ILE A 204 13.16 -6.51 -8.52
N GLY A 205 13.57 -5.60 -9.39
CA GLY A 205 12.76 -4.93 -10.39
C GLY A 205 12.13 -3.60 -9.94
N THR A 206 12.13 -3.29 -8.63
CA THR A 206 11.47 -2.09 -8.10
C THR A 206 12.22 -0.79 -8.46
N ARG A 207 13.54 -0.74 -8.26
CA ARG A 207 14.32 0.46 -8.62
C ARG A 207 14.38 0.60 -10.13
N LEU A 208 14.55 -0.49 -10.88
CA LEU A 208 14.44 -0.49 -12.33
C LEU A 208 13.09 0.09 -12.79
N SER A 209 11.98 -0.31 -12.16
CA SER A 209 10.65 0.23 -12.45
C SER A 209 10.56 1.74 -12.18
N SER A 210 11.23 2.24 -11.15
CA SER A 210 11.36 3.69 -10.92
C SER A 210 12.10 4.40 -12.06
N HIS A 211 13.12 3.78 -12.67
CA HIS A 211 13.79 4.36 -13.84
C HIS A 211 12.88 4.32 -15.08
N ILE A 212 12.16 3.20 -15.29
CA ILE A 212 11.20 3.06 -16.39
C ILE A 212 10.11 4.14 -16.31
N VAL A 213 9.43 4.28 -15.17
CA VAL A 213 8.31 5.25 -15.06
C VAL A 213 8.77 6.69 -15.22
N ARG A 214 9.95 7.05 -14.68
CA ARG A 214 10.49 8.42 -14.80
C ARG A 214 10.84 8.78 -16.24
N LYS A 215 11.25 7.79 -17.04
CA LYS A 215 11.72 8.03 -18.40
C LYS A 215 10.65 7.81 -19.46
N TYR A 216 9.82 6.79 -19.29
CA TYR A 216 8.87 6.33 -20.29
C TYR A 216 7.42 6.33 -19.81
N GLY A 217 7.14 6.57 -18.53
CA GLY A 217 5.80 6.41 -17.97
C GLY A 217 5.27 4.99 -18.22
N SER A 218 4.12 4.89 -18.89
CA SER A 218 3.51 3.63 -19.35
C SER A 218 3.69 3.37 -20.85
N ASP A 219 4.53 4.14 -21.54
CA ASP A 219 4.78 4.06 -22.99
C ASP A 219 5.87 3.02 -23.33
N LEU A 220 5.66 1.77 -22.95
CA LEU A 220 6.47 0.63 -23.41
C LEU A 220 5.58 -0.54 -23.83
N PRO A 221 5.98 -1.29 -24.87
CA PRO A 221 5.40 -2.60 -25.15
C PRO A 221 5.64 -3.58 -23.99
N ASP A 222 4.72 -4.52 -23.78
CA ASP A 222 4.89 -5.56 -22.75
C ASP A 222 6.21 -6.35 -22.98
N GLY A 223 6.99 -6.55 -21.92
CA GLY A 223 8.24 -7.32 -21.95
C GLY A 223 9.37 -6.74 -22.82
N HIS A 224 9.39 -5.42 -23.02
CA HIS A 224 10.50 -4.72 -23.71
C HIS A 224 11.85 -4.92 -23.01
N LEU A 225 11.87 -5.05 -21.68
CA LEU A 225 13.00 -5.54 -20.91
C LEU A 225 12.62 -6.81 -20.16
N THR A 226 13.31 -7.91 -20.44
CA THR A 226 13.09 -9.20 -19.77
C THR A 226 14.23 -9.53 -18.82
N LEU A 227 13.92 -9.83 -17.57
CA LEU A 227 14.87 -10.35 -16.57
C LEU A 227 14.61 -11.84 -16.37
N ASN A 228 15.59 -12.68 -16.69
CA ASN A 228 15.59 -14.09 -16.34
C ASN A 228 16.35 -14.29 -15.03
N LEU A 229 15.67 -14.82 -14.01
CA LEU A 229 16.21 -15.03 -12.68
C LEU A 229 16.21 -16.52 -12.37
N ARG A 230 17.24 -17.01 -11.69
CA ARG A 230 17.34 -18.41 -11.24
C ARG A 230 17.64 -18.49 -9.76
N GLY A 231 16.84 -19.23 -9.00
CA GLY A 231 17.03 -19.42 -7.57
C GLY A 231 15.83 -18.95 -6.73
N ALA A 232 16.09 -18.39 -5.55
CA ALA A 232 15.03 -17.98 -4.63
C ALA A 232 14.86 -16.45 -4.62
N GLY A 233 13.71 -15.95 -5.08
CA GLY A 233 13.37 -14.54 -5.00
C GLY A 233 13.10 -14.12 -3.55
N GLY A 234 13.78 -13.07 -3.08
CA GLY A 234 13.47 -12.46 -1.79
C GLY A 234 12.12 -11.75 -1.77
N GLN A 235 11.81 -11.17 -0.61
CA GLN A 235 10.59 -10.42 -0.36
C GLN A 235 10.37 -9.31 -1.40
N SER A 236 9.12 -9.07 -1.78
CA SER A 236 8.70 -7.98 -2.68
C SER A 236 9.27 -8.05 -4.10
N LEU A 237 9.52 -9.26 -4.63
CA LEU A 237 9.89 -9.45 -6.04
C LEU A 237 8.90 -8.68 -6.95
N ALA A 238 9.44 -7.83 -7.82
CA ALA A 238 8.68 -7.03 -8.77
C ALA A 238 7.65 -6.08 -8.12
N ALA A 239 7.89 -5.62 -6.88
CA ALA A 239 7.02 -4.62 -6.27
C ALA A 239 7.03 -3.32 -7.11
N TRP A 240 5.83 -2.80 -7.39
CA TRP A 240 5.57 -1.70 -8.33
C TRP A 240 6.14 -1.92 -9.73
N GLY A 241 6.21 -3.18 -10.17
CA GLY A 241 6.68 -3.56 -11.51
C GLY A 241 5.93 -2.81 -12.60
N MET A 242 6.65 -1.98 -13.37
CA MET A 242 6.07 -1.13 -14.41
C MET A 242 5.91 -1.85 -15.74
N LYS A 243 4.90 -1.44 -16.52
CA LYS A 243 4.73 -1.89 -17.91
C LYS A 243 6.04 -1.76 -18.70
N GLY A 244 6.32 -2.77 -19.52
CA GLY A 244 7.59 -2.93 -20.23
C GLY A 244 8.59 -3.84 -19.54
N LEU A 245 8.49 -4.00 -18.22
CA LEU A 245 9.27 -4.99 -17.48
C LEU A 245 8.58 -6.36 -17.51
N ARG A 246 9.37 -7.38 -17.81
CA ARG A 246 8.99 -8.79 -17.68
C ARG A 246 10.02 -9.53 -16.84
N ILE A 247 9.57 -10.28 -15.85
CA ILE A 247 10.43 -11.05 -14.95
C ILE A 247 10.03 -12.52 -15.06
N ILE A 248 11.00 -13.37 -15.39
CA ILE A 248 10.87 -14.82 -15.41
C ILE A 248 11.78 -15.38 -14.32
N LEU A 249 11.20 -16.02 -13.31
CA LEU A 249 11.92 -16.67 -12.22
C LEU A 249 11.80 -18.18 -12.36
N ASP A 250 12.92 -18.83 -12.69
CA ASP A 250 13.08 -20.28 -12.57
C ASP A 250 13.47 -20.59 -11.11
N GLY A 251 12.47 -20.95 -10.29
CA GLY A 251 12.62 -21.11 -8.85
C GLY A 251 11.35 -20.80 -8.07
N GLU A 252 11.53 -20.20 -6.89
CA GLU A 252 10.47 -19.84 -5.95
C GLU A 252 10.69 -18.42 -5.40
N ALA A 253 9.63 -17.78 -4.90
CA ALA A 253 9.73 -16.45 -4.30
C ALA A 253 9.03 -16.37 -2.95
N ASN A 254 9.51 -15.47 -2.10
CA ASN A 254 8.93 -15.17 -0.80
C ASN A 254 7.67 -14.29 -0.93
N ASP A 255 7.24 -13.64 0.14
CA ASP A 255 6.00 -12.86 0.16
C ASP A 255 6.06 -11.62 -0.74
N TYR A 256 4.87 -11.06 -1.02
CA TYR A 256 4.68 -9.79 -1.71
C TYR A 256 5.11 -9.75 -3.18
N VAL A 257 5.14 -10.91 -3.88
CA VAL A 257 5.38 -10.94 -5.32
C VAL A 257 4.37 -10.04 -6.03
N GLY A 258 4.86 -9.08 -6.82
CA GLY A 258 4.02 -8.11 -7.52
C GLY A 258 3.21 -7.20 -6.60
N LYS A 259 3.66 -6.91 -5.38
CA LYS A 259 3.05 -5.89 -4.52
C LYS A 259 2.91 -4.56 -5.29
N GLY A 260 1.69 -4.03 -5.38
CA GLY A 260 1.41 -2.81 -6.13
C GLY A 260 1.76 -2.89 -7.62
N LEU A 261 1.63 -4.07 -8.25
CA LEU A 261 1.96 -4.27 -9.66
C LEU A 261 1.31 -3.20 -10.56
N SER A 262 2.09 -2.67 -11.49
CA SER A 262 1.73 -1.52 -12.34
C SER A 262 2.06 -1.78 -13.82
N GLY A 263 1.64 -2.96 -14.29
CA GLY A 263 1.69 -3.32 -15.71
C GLY A 263 2.80 -4.27 -16.11
N ALA A 264 3.75 -4.60 -15.22
CA ALA A 264 4.75 -5.62 -15.51
C ALA A 264 4.14 -7.04 -15.64
N GLU A 265 4.90 -7.92 -16.28
CA GLU A 265 4.59 -9.36 -16.35
C GLU A 265 5.57 -10.15 -15.47
N ILE A 266 5.03 -11.02 -14.61
CA ILE A 266 5.81 -11.85 -13.70
C ILE A 266 5.45 -13.31 -13.96
N ILE A 267 6.47 -14.13 -14.17
CA ILE A 267 6.36 -15.56 -14.42
C ILE A 267 7.23 -16.25 -13.37
N VAL A 268 6.65 -17.15 -12.58
CA VAL A 268 7.37 -17.97 -11.60
C VAL A 268 7.11 -19.43 -11.92
N ARG A 269 8.16 -20.21 -12.12
CA ARG A 269 8.05 -21.64 -12.39
C ARG A 269 9.15 -22.40 -11.65
N PRO A 270 8.81 -23.47 -10.91
CA PRO A 270 9.79 -24.22 -10.16
C PRO A 270 10.67 -25.06 -11.11
N PRO A 271 11.92 -25.38 -10.73
CA PRO A 271 12.79 -26.24 -11.54
C PRO A 271 12.24 -27.67 -11.66
N SER A 272 11.49 -28.13 -10.65
CA SER A 272 10.71 -29.36 -10.69
C SER A 272 9.31 -29.06 -10.20
N TRP A 273 8.32 -29.32 -11.06
CA TRP A 273 6.92 -29.10 -10.72
C TRP A 273 6.40 -30.23 -9.84
N ALA A 274 5.69 -29.88 -8.76
CA ALA A 274 4.99 -30.81 -7.90
C ALA A 274 3.58 -30.28 -7.58
N ALA A 275 2.59 -31.16 -7.62
CA ALA A 275 1.19 -30.79 -7.37
C ALA A 275 1.03 -30.19 -5.96
N GLY A 276 0.43 -29.00 -5.87
CA GLY A 276 0.17 -28.31 -4.60
C GLY A 276 1.41 -27.71 -3.92
N ALA A 277 2.61 -27.81 -4.51
CA ALA A 277 3.81 -27.21 -3.95
C ALA A 277 3.71 -25.67 -4.00
N ALA A 278 4.08 -25.01 -2.90
CA ALA A 278 4.14 -23.56 -2.84
C ALA A 278 5.34 -23.04 -3.64
N VAL A 279 5.12 -21.99 -4.42
CA VAL A 279 6.17 -21.34 -5.25
C VAL A 279 6.24 -19.83 -5.04
N ILE A 280 5.19 -19.22 -4.47
CA ILE A 280 5.17 -17.82 -4.06
C ILE A 280 4.53 -17.68 -2.68
N GLY A 281 5.00 -16.71 -1.89
CA GLY A 281 4.55 -16.49 -0.52
C GLY A 281 3.19 -15.80 -0.38
N ASN A 282 3.00 -15.16 0.76
CA ASN A 282 1.77 -14.48 1.16
C ASN A 282 1.63 -13.12 0.48
N THR A 283 0.39 -12.59 0.48
CA THR A 283 0.09 -11.19 0.15
C THR A 283 0.65 -10.76 -1.22
N CYS A 284 0.74 -11.71 -2.16
CA CYS A 284 1.12 -11.44 -3.54
C CYS A 284 0.05 -10.59 -4.21
N LEU A 285 0.46 -9.69 -5.10
CA LEU A 285 -0.41 -8.71 -5.79
C LEU A 285 -1.14 -7.74 -4.85
N TYR A 286 -0.61 -7.49 -3.65
CA TYR A 286 -1.22 -6.56 -2.71
C TYR A 286 -1.45 -5.17 -3.35
N GLY A 287 -2.72 -4.78 -3.51
CA GLY A 287 -3.09 -3.47 -4.04
C GLY A 287 -2.86 -3.28 -5.54
N ALA A 288 -2.61 -4.33 -6.32
CA ALA A 288 -2.16 -4.21 -7.70
C ALA A 288 -3.18 -3.49 -8.63
N THR A 289 -2.75 -2.63 -9.56
CA THR A 289 -3.63 -1.83 -10.44
C THR A 289 -3.40 -2.03 -11.93
N SER A 290 -2.44 -2.87 -12.35
CA SER A 290 -2.42 -3.55 -13.67
C SER A 290 -1.26 -4.55 -13.71
N GLY A 291 -1.17 -5.34 -14.78
CA GLY A 291 -0.08 -6.30 -15.00
C GLY A 291 -0.54 -7.75 -14.85
N LYS A 292 0.41 -8.67 -15.03
CA LYS A 292 0.12 -10.11 -15.13
C LYS A 292 1.05 -10.93 -14.25
N LEU A 293 0.51 -11.92 -13.54
CA LEU A 293 1.28 -12.89 -12.76
C LEU A 293 0.90 -14.32 -13.13
N PHE A 294 1.87 -15.14 -13.52
CA PHE A 294 1.70 -16.56 -13.79
C PHE A 294 2.64 -17.36 -12.89
N ALA A 295 2.12 -18.15 -11.96
CA ALA A 295 2.94 -18.97 -11.06
C ALA A 295 2.56 -20.45 -11.12
N ALA A 296 3.48 -21.31 -11.59
CA ALA A 296 3.26 -22.75 -11.71
C ALA A 296 3.43 -23.46 -10.35
N GLY A 297 2.52 -23.16 -9.43
CA GLY A 297 2.46 -23.70 -8.09
C GLY A 297 1.49 -22.91 -7.21
N ALA A 298 1.39 -23.29 -5.94
CA ALA A 298 0.52 -22.64 -4.98
C ALA A 298 1.11 -21.31 -4.46
N ALA A 299 0.23 -20.37 -4.16
CA ALA A 299 0.52 -19.17 -3.41
C ALA A 299 0.14 -19.32 -1.93
N GLY A 300 0.75 -18.52 -1.07
CA GLY A 300 0.39 -18.42 0.35
C GLY A 300 -0.97 -17.76 0.60
N GLU A 301 -1.15 -17.27 1.82
CA GLU A 301 -2.35 -16.56 2.27
C GLU A 301 -2.48 -15.17 1.65
N ARG A 302 -3.71 -14.64 1.63
CA ARG A 302 -4.02 -13.29 1.15
C ARG A 302 -3.54 -13.02 -0.28
N PHE A 303 -3.54 -14.06 -1.11
CA PHE A 303 -3.23 -13.90 -2.53
C PHE A 303 -4.22 -12.93 -3.19
N ALA A 304 -3.71 -11.94 -3.94
CA ALA A 304 -4.49 -10.90 -4.58
C ALA A 304 -5.33 -10.03 -3.63
N VAL A 305 -4.88 -9.86 -2.38
CA VAL A 305 -5.53 -8.96 -1.43
C VAL A 305 -5.53 -7.52 -1.95
N ARG A 306 -6.70 -6.87 -1.98
CA ARG A 306 -6.89 -5.54 -2.57
C ARG A 306 -6.48 -5.40 -4.03
N ASN A 307 -6.46 -6.50 -4.80
CA ASN A 307 -6.22 -6.41 -6.24
C ASN A 307 -7.30 -5.51 -6.89
N SER A 308 -6.85 -4.54 -7.67
CA SER A 308 -7.66 -3.49 -8.28
C SER A 308 -7.53 -3.47 -9.81
N GLY A 309 -6.86 -4.45 -10.42
CA GLY A 309 -6.70 -4.49 -11.88
C GLY A 309 -5.68 -5.46 -12.46
N ALA A 310 -4.92 -6.20 -11.64
CA ALA A 310 -3.99 -7.21 -12.16
C ALA A 310 -4.70 -8.51 -12.53
N THR A 311 -4.11 -9.22 -13.50
CA THR A 311 -4.52 -10.56 -13.93
C THR A 311 -3.56 -11.61 -13.38
N ALA A 312 -4.07 -12.72 -12.84
CA ALA A 312 -3.21 -13.76 -12.30
C ALA A 312 -3.71 -15.17 -12.57
N VAL A 313 -2.77 -16.12 -12.73
CA VAL A 313 -3.04 -17.56 -12.76
C VAL A 313 -2.05 -18.27 -11.84
N VAL A 314 -2.59 -19.02 -10.87
CA VAL A 314 -1.84 -19.79 -9.87
C VAL A 314 -2.45 -21.18 -9.70
N GLU A 315 -1.69 -22.13 -9.14
CA GLU A 315 -2.13 -23.53 -9.01
C GLU A 315 -2.65 -23.89 -7.62
N GLY A 316 -2.89 -22.88 -6.79
CA GLY A 316 -3.45 -23.01 -5.46
C GLY A 316 -3.27 -21.71 -4.70
N VAL A 317 -4.09 -21.49 -3.68
CA VAL A 317 -3.96 -20.33 -2.79
C VAL A 317 -4.28 -20.75 -1.35
N GLY A 318 -3.61 -20.12 -0.39
CA GLY A 318 -3.94 -20.23 1.03
C GLY A 318 -5.27 -19.57 1.39
N ALA A 319 -5.46 -19.30 2.68
CA ALA A 319 -6.64 -18.60 3.19
C ALA A 319 -6.72 -17.15 2.68
N HIS A 320 -7.93 -16.58 2.67
CA HIS A 320 -8.18 -15.18 2.33
C HIS A 320 -7.77 -14.78 0.89
N GLY A 321 -7.82 -15.71 -0.06
CA GLY A 321 -7.61 -15.39 -1.48
C GLY A 321 -8.63 -14.35 -1.97
N CYS A 322 -8.18 -13.38 -2.76
CA CYS A 322 -8.98 -12.27 -3.30
C CYS A 322 -9.70 -11.41 -2.24
N GLU A 323 -9.20 -11.38 -0.99
CA GLU A 323 -9.74 -10.53 0.07
C GLU A 323 -9.68 -9.05 -0.34
N TYR A 324 -10.78 -8.31 -0.20
CA TYR A 324 -10.91 -6.90 -0.60
C TYR A 324 -10.58 -6.58 -2.07
N MET A 325 -10.65 -7.56 -2.97
CA MET A 325 -10.43 -7.33 -4.40
C MET A 325 -11.53 -6.43 -4.99
N THR A 326 -11.13 -5.42 -5.76
CA THR A 326 -12.00 -4.41 -6.39
C THR A 326 -11.89 -4.39 -7.91
N GLY A 327 -11.01 -5.19 -8.51
CA GLY A 327 -10.85 -5.29 -9.96
C GLY A 327 -9.76 -6.28 -10.38
N GLY A 328 -9.74 -6.63 -11.66
CA GLY A 328 -8.82 -7.62 -12.24
C GLY A 328 -9.45 -9.01 -12.36
N ALA A 329 -8.61 -10.00 -12.72
CA ALA A 329 -9.04 -11.39 -12.94
C ALA A 329 -8.05 -12.37 -12.29
N VAL A 330 -8.56 -13.33 -11.51
CA VAL A 330 -7.74 -14.33 -10.83
C VAL A 330 -8.20 -15.75 -11.17
N VAL A 331 -7.30 -16.59 -11.65
CA VAL A 331 -7.55 -18.01 -11.90
C VAL A 331 -6.76 -18.85 -10.91
N VAL A 332 -7.44 -19.76 -10.22
CA VAL A 332 -6.86 -20.74 -9.30
C VAL A 332 -7.10 -22.14 -9.87
N LEU A 333 -6.05 -22.82 -10.33
CA LEU A 333 -6.13 -24.14 -10.97
C LEU A 333 -6.16 -25.30 -9.97
N GLY A 334 -5.88 -25.04 -8.69
CA GLY A 334 -5.90 -26.03 -7.62
C GLY A 334 -6.70 -25.56 -6.41
N THR A 335 -6.32 -26.03 -5.22
CA THR A 335 -7.08 -25.79 -4.00
C THR A 335 -7.05 -24.34 -3.55
N THR A 336 -8.18 -23.84 -3.07
CA THR A 336 -8.30 -22.58 -2.33
C THR A 336 -8.41 -22.85 -0.84
N GLY A 337 -7.88 -21.95 0.00
CA GLY A 337 -8.12 -21.92 1.45
C GLY A 337 -9.45 -21.24 1.82
N TRP A 338 -9.73 -21.16 3.13
CA TRP A 338 -10.98 -20.60 3.67
C TRP A 338 -11.09 -19.08 3.50
N ASN A 339 -12.33 -18.56 3.55
CA ASN A 339 -12.69 -17.14 3.45
C ASN A 339 -12.24 -16.44 2.15
N PHE A 340 -12.24 -17.19 1.04
CA PHE A 340 -11.95 -16.63 -0.28
C PHE A 340 -13.01 -15.59 -0.68
N GLY A 341 -12.56 -14.44 -1.18
CA GLY A 341 -13.42 -13.35 -1.67
C GLY A 341 -14.03 -12.49 -0.57
N ALA A 342 -13.57 -12.58 0.68
CA ALA A 342 -14.08 -11.73 1.76
C ALA A 342 -13.86 -10.24 1.46
N GLY A 343 -14.93 -9.45 1.48
CA GLY A 343 -14.89 -8.03 1.13
C GLY A 343 -14.59 -7.75 -0.36
N MET A 344 -14.60 -8.77 -1.23
CA MET A 344 -14.45 -8.59 -2.67
C MET A 344 -15.67 -7.85 -3.23
N SER A 345 -15.43 -6.68 -3.83
CA SER A 345 -16.47 -5.78 -4.36
C SER A 345 -16.35 -5.52 -5.86
N GLY A 346 -15.30 -6.03 -6.53
CA GLY A 346 -15.12 -5.89 -7.97
C GLY A 346 -14.16 -6.92 -8.57
N GLY A 347 -14.29 -7.18 -9.88
CA GLY A 347 -13.45 -8.10 -10.63
C GLY A 347 -14.02 -9.52 -10.71
N GLU A 348 -13.26 -10.46 -11.27
CA GLU A 348 -13.71 -11.86 -11.43
C GLU A 348 -12.64 -12.85 -10.93
N ALA A 349 -13.09 -14.01 -10.45
CA ALA A 349 -12.20 -15.13 -10.20
C ALA A 349 -12.76 -16.45 -10.72
N PHE A 350 -11.85 -17.36 -11.07
CA PHE A 350 -12.17 -18.70 -11.54
C PHE A 350 -11.46 -19.72 -10.66
N ILE A 351 -12.21 -20.63 -10.04
CA ILE A 351 -11.68 -21.66 -9.15
C ILE A 351 -11.94 -23.02 -9.79
N HIS A 352 -10.90 -23.81 -10.00
CA HIS A 352 -11.04 -25.21 -10.38
C HIS A 352 -11.46 -26.03 -9.14
N ASP A 353 -12.67 -26.58 -9.18
CA ASP A 353 -13.35 -27.24 -8.06
C ASP A 353 -13.90 -28.62 -8.50
N PRO A 354 -13.02 -29.60 -8.77
CA PRO A 354 -13.44 -30.94 -9.21
C PRO A 354 -14.26 -31.70 -8.14
N GLU A 355 -14.11 -31.34 -6.86
CA GLU A 355 -14.81 -31.99 -5.74
C GLU A 355 -16.14 -31.30 -5.37
N GLY A 356 -16.45 -30.14 -5.94
CA GLY A 356 -17.66 -29.39 -5.63
C GLY A 356 -17.67 -28.75 -4.24
N THR A 357 -16.50 -28.57 -3.61
CA THR A 357 -16.37 -28.08 -2.21
C THR A 357 -16.04 -26.60 -2.10
N ALA A 358 -15.88 -25.88 -3.23
CA ALA A 358 -15.50 -24.45 -3.20
C ALA A 358 -16.46 -23.60 -2.36
N HIS A 359 -17.76 -23.89 -2.37
CA HIS A 359 -18.78 -23.17 -1.59
C HIS A 359 -18.47 -23.12 -0.07
N GLN A 360 -17.80 -24.13 0.48
CA GLN A 360 -17.45 -24.19 1.90
C GLN A 360 -16.31 -23.23 2.27
N ARG A 361 -15.56 -22.76 1.27
CA ARG A 361 -14.35 -21.96 1.44
C ARG A 361 -14.56 -20.50 1.06
N LEU A 362 -15.70 -20.15 0.51
CA LEU A 362 -16.02 -18.82 0.02
C LEU A 362 -16.67 -17.97 1.10
N SER A 363 -16.44 -16.67 1.03
CA SER A 363 -17.14 -15.70 1.86
C SER A 363 -18.51 -15.39 1.27
N ASP A 364 -19.51 -16.14 1.70
CA ASP A 364 -20.90 -15.97 1.26
C ASP A 364 -21.45 -14.57 1.49
N ALA A 365 -20.87 -13.77 2.38
CA ALA A 365 -21.27 -12.38 2.60
C ALA A 365 -20.90 -11.46 1.43
N SER A 366 -19.88 -11.79 0.64
CA SER A 366 -19.29 -10.88 -0.36
C SER A 366 -19.40 -11.39 -1.79
N VAL A 367 -19.33 -12.71 -2.01
CA VAL A 367 -19.30 -13.28 -3.36
C VAL A 367 -20.47 -14.21 -3.64
N ILE A 368 -20.75 -14.41 -4.92
CA ILE A 368 -21.58 -15.51 -5.43
C ILE A 368 -20.75 -16.38 -6.37
N THR A 369 -21.22 -17.61 -6.58
CA THR A 369 -20.63 -18.51 -7.56
C THR A 369 -21.63 -19.03 -8.57
N GLY A 370 -21.13 -19.33 -9.77
CA GLY A 370 -21.91 -19.93 -10.85
C GLY A 370 -21.04 -20.76 -11.77
N VAL A 371 -21.69 -21.36 -12.77
CA VAL A 371 -21.01 -22.07 -13.86
C VAL A 371 -20.30 -21.08 -14.80
N VAL A 372 -19.17 -21.51 -15.36
CA VAL A 372 -18.44 -20.72 -16.37
C VAL A 372 -19.14 -20.87 -17.72
N MET A 373 -19.54 -19.75 -18.33
CA MET A 373 -20.31 -19.72 -19.58
C MET A 373 -19.90 -18.54 -20.46
N GLY A 374 -20.15 -18.64 -21.77
CA GLY A 374 -19.99 -17.54 -22.73
C GLY A 374 -18.57 -16.95 -22.73
N GLU A 375 -18.49 -15.61 -22.78
CA GLU A 375 -17.21 -14.87 -22.82
C GLU A 375 -16.31 -15.14 -21.63
N ALA A 376 -16.87 -15.41 -20.44
CA ALA A 376 -16.08 -15.76 -19.26
C ALA A 376 -15.33 -17.09 -19.45
N GLY A 377 -15.94 -18.04 -20.17
CA GLY A 377 -15.29 -19.30 -20.56
C GLY A 377 -14.12 -19.10 -21.52
N GLN A 378 -14.28 -18.20 -22.51
CA GLN A 378 -13.19 -17.86 -23.42
C GLN A 378 -12.04 -17.18 -22.68
N ARG A 379 -12.33 -16.17 -21.82
CA ARG A 379 -11.32 -15.50 -21.00
C ARG A 379 -10.56 -16.49 -20.13
N LEU A 380 -11.28 -17.39 -19.45
CA LEU A 380 -10.66 -18.43 -18.65
C LEU A 380 -9.73 -19.31 -19.51
N GLN A 381 -10.21 -19.81 -20.65
CA GLN A 381 -9.40 -20.65 -21.54
C GLN A 381 -8.13 -19.94 -22.02
N ASP A 382 -8.24 -18.66 -22.39
CA ASP A 382 -7.11 -17.84 -22.83
C ASP A 382 -6.07 -17.68 -21.70
N LEU A 383 -6.53 -17.45 -20.46
CA LEU A 383 -5.66 -17.33 -19.29
C LEU A 383 -4.95 -18.64 -18.96
N VAL A 384 -5.65 -19.77 -19.00
CA VAL A 384 -5.05 -21.10 -18.76
C VAL A 384 -4.06 -21.45 -19.87
N THR A 385 -4.42 -21.17 -21.13
CA THR A 385 -3.54 -21.38 -22.31
C THR A 385 -2.26 -20.57 -22.18
N ARG A 386 -2.40 -19.29 -21.83
CA ARG A 386 -1.25 -18.43 -21.60
C ARG A 386 -0.41 -18.91 -20.43
N HIS A 387 -1.03 -19.27 -19.32
CA HIS A 387 -0.31 -19.80 -18.17
C HIS A 387 0.51 -21.06 -18.53
N ALA A 388 -0.07 -22.00 -19.28
CA ALA A 388 0.61 -23.20 -19.76
C ALA A 388 1.81 -22.87 -20.68
N ALA A 389 1.66 -21.88 -21.57
CA ALA A 389 2.71 -21.43 -22.48
C ALA A 389 3.87 -20.75 -21.73
N GLU A 390 3.56 -19.89 -20.76
CA GLU A 390 4.55 -19.08 -20.05
C GLU A 390 5.32 -19.89 -18.99
N THR A 391 4.61 -20.75 -18.26
CA THR A 391 5.17 -21.47 -17.12
C THR A 391 5.60 -22.89 -17.44
N GLY A 392 5.07 -23.49 -18.51
CA GLY A 392 5.25 -24.91 -18.79
C GLY A 392 4.46 -25.83 -17.86
N SER A 393 3.51 -25.30 -17.07
CA SER A 393 2.71 -26.03 -16.07
C SER A 393 2.14 -27.36 -16.60
N PRO A 394 2.53 -28.51 -16.01
CA PRO A 394 1.91 -29.79 -16.30
C PRO A 394 0.42 -29.84 -15.95
N LEU A 395 0.00 -29.14 -14.89
CA LEU A 395 -1.41 -29.09 -14.49
C LEU A 395 -2.26 -28.36 -15.54
N ALA A 396 -1.83 -27.18 -15.97
CA ALA A 396 -2.56 -26.41 -16.96
C ALA A 396 -2.65 -27.14 -18.30
N ARG A 397 -1.59 -27.84 -18.72
CA ARG A 397 -1.62 -28.68 -19.93
C ARG A 397 -2.65 -29.79 -19.84
N ARG A 398 -2.70 -30.54 -18.73
CA ARG A 398 -3.71 -31.60 -18.51
C ARG A 398 -5.14 -31.05 -18.55
N LEU A 399 -5.38 -29.86 -17.96
CA LEU A 399 -6.68 -29.20 -18.02
C LEU A 399 -7.06 -28.82 -19.46
N LEU A 400 -6.11 -28.34 -20.26
CA LEU A 400 -6.33 -27.97 -21.65
C LEU A 400 -6.55 -29.20 -22.56
N GLU A 401 -5.85 -30.30 -22.33
CA GLU A 401 -6.03 -31.57 -23.04
C GLU A 401 -7.46 -32.13 -22.88
N THR A 402 -8.10 -31.85 -21.74
CA THR A 402 -9.46 -32.30 -21.40
C THR A 402 -10.43 -31.13 -21.27
N TRP A 403 -10.17 -30.01 -21.95
CA TRP A 403 -10.87 -28.74 -21.73
C TRP A 403 -12.40 -28.82 -21.70
N PRO A 404 -13.09 -29.53 -22.63
CA PRO A 404 -14.55 -29.63 -22.61
C PRO A 404 -15.12 -30.20 -21.30
N VAL A 405 -14.36 -31.05 -20.61
CA VAL A 405 -14.71 -31.59 -19.30
C VAL A 405 -14.17 -30.69 -18.19
N ALA A 406 -12.91 -30.29 -18.27
CA ALA A 406 -12.24 -29.49 -17.23
C ALA A 406 -12.99 -28.19 -16.92
N VAL A 407 -13.49 -27.48 -17.95
CA VAL A 407 -14.23 -26.22 -17.78
C VAL A 407 -15.50 -26.38 -16.93
N THR A 408 -16.12 -27.57 -16.93
CA THR A 408 -17.34 -27.84 -16.14
C THR A 408 -17.06 -27.94 -14.63
N HIS A 409 -15.80 -28.18 -14.26
CA HIS A 409 -15.34 -28.16 -12.87
C HIS A 409 -14.89 -26.79 -12.40
N PHE A 410 -14.89 -25.76 -13.25
CA PHE A 410 -14.60 -24.40 -12.81
C PHE A 410 -15.85 -23.70 -12.25
N ARG A 411 -15.64 -22.91 -11.19
CA ARG A 411 -16.61 -21.98 -10.64
C ARG A 411 -16.20 -20.56 -10.99
N HIS A 412 -17.15 -19.82 -11.56
CA HIS A 412 -17.02 -18.38 -11.77
C HIS A 412 -17.48 -17.66 -10.50
N VAL A 413 -16.57 -16.96 -9.84
CA VAL A 413 -16.78 -16.21 -8.60
C VAL A 413 -16.89 -14.72 -8.95
N LEU A 414 -17.99 -14.10 -8.53
CA LEU A 414 -18.27 -12.69 -8.77
C LEU A 414 -18.68 -11.98 -7.47
N PRO A 415 -18.39 -10.68 -7.31
CA PRO A 415 -18.93 -9.88 -6.23
C PRO A 415 -20.46 -9.84 -6.26
N ARG A 416 -21.08 -9.88 -5.08
CA ARG A 416 -22.56 -9.79 -4.95
C ARG A 416 -23.13 -8.49 -5.51
N GLU A 417 -22.47 -7.37 -5.25
CA GLU A 417 -22.93 -6.05 -5.69
C GLU A 417 -22.96 -5.94 -7.21
N GLU A 418 -21.92 -6.44 -7.88
CA GLU A 418 -21.79 -6.44 -9.33
C GLU A 418 -22.84 -7.36 -9.99
N ALA A 419 -23.06 -8.55 -9.44
CA ALA A 419 -24.09 -9.45 -9.92
C ALA A 419 -25.51 -8.87 -9.80
N THR A 420 -25.75 -8.08 -8.76
CA THR A 420 -27.03 -7.40 -8.53
C THR A 420 -27.21 -6.23 -9.52
N ALA A 421 -26.16 -5.45 -9.76
CA ALA A 421 -26.17 -4.36 -10.72
C ALA A 421 -26.40 -4.84 -12.17
N VAL A 422 -25.81 -5.98 -12.57
CA VAL A 422 -26.04 -6.57 -13.90
C VAL A 422 -27.48 -7.06 -14.06
N LYS A 423 -28.08 -7.63 -13.01
CA LYS A 423 -29.50 -8.00 -13.01
C LYS A 423 -30.42 -6.77 -13.11
N ALA A 424 -30.11 -5.71 -12.37
CA ALA A 424 -30.88 -4.47 -12.39
C ALA A 424 -30.79 -3.72 -13.74
N LYS A 425 -29.69 -3.85 -14.49
CA LYS A 425 -29.56 -3.29 -15.85
C LYS A 425 -30.29 -4.09 -16.93
N ARG A 426 -30.67 -5.35 -16.64
CA ARG A 426 -31.35 -6.26 -17.58
C ARG A 426 -32.87 -6.30 -17.37
N ALA A 427 -33.35 -5.88 -16.20
CA ALA A 427 -34.76 -5.62 -15.91
C ALA A 427 -35.12 -4.19 -16.33
#